data_AF-A0A7S4K6B4-F1
#
_entry.id   AF-A0A7S4K6B4-F1
#
_cell.length_a   1.000
_cell.length_b   1.000
_cell.length_c   1.000
_cell.angle_alpha   90.00
_cell.angle_beta   90.00
_cell.angle_gamma   90.00
#
_symmetry.space_group_name_H-M   'P 1'
#
loop_
_entity.id
_entity.type
_entity.pdbx_description
1 polymer ?
#
loop_
_entity_poly.entity_id
_entity_poly.type
_entity_poly.pdbx_seq_one_letter_code
_entity_poly.pdbx_strand_id
1 'polypeptide(L)'
;MVDHYFKLVGLPYLQKTLKGIISQIYGLKKSCEMDPSRLTKQEESVEKNSEVLLSLIEQVLKEIFSSIDYFPQKLKDVLQLIRKNCSEAFVENDETVQYTCVSCFVFLRYFVAAILGPTLFGFTKERPGSIAERTLTLVAKTLQSLANFCEFGVKESFMKPLNPFLSVQMENMKNYLNALSLPPSSSPPPPPSLSPISPKEEREETLQEKLNPLKELATLHRLLSDLLPNMEKINTERGEPAGEGLVQLRRVLEGLGKKVEEFKERKEGDPLCVKQFECL
;
A
#
# COMPACT_ATOMS: atom_id res chain seq x y z
N MET A 1 -9.23 0.90 0.21
CA MET A 1 -8.91 1.94 1.21
C MET A 1 -7.51 1.76 1.77
N VAL A 2 -7.20 0.60 2.38
CA VAL A 2 -5.87 0.31 2.95
C VAL A 2 -4.74 0.43 1.92
N ASP A 3 -4.89 -0.14 0.72
CA ASP A 3 -3.85 -0.07 -0.32
C ASP A 3 -3.53 1.37 -0.76
N HIS A 4 -4.57 2.20 -0.88
CA HIS A 4 -4.43 3.60 -1.22
C HIS A 4 -3.72 4.37 -0.10
N TYR A 5 -4.06 4.08 1.16
CA TYR A 5 -3.39 4.66 2.32
C TYR A 5 -1.91 4.25 2.42
N PHE A 6 -1.61 2.96 2.21
CA PHE A 6 -0.24 2.43 2.15
C PHE A 6 0.56 3.13 1.07
N LYS A 7 -0.03 3.30 -0.12
CA LYS A 7 0.62 4.05 -1.20
C LYS A 7 0.83 5.51 -0.80
N LEU A 8 -0.18 6.19 -0.26
CA LEU A 8 -0.11 7.62 0.06
C LEU A 8 0.96 7.93 1.12
N VAL A 9 0.93 7.22 2.24
CA VAL A 9 1.84 7.45 3.38
C VAL A 9 3.20 6.80 3.15
N GLY A 10 3.21 5.65 2.48
CA GLY A 10 4.39 4.82 2.33
C GLY A 10 5.26 5.12 1.12
N LEU A 11 4.77 5.87 0.11
CA LEU A 11 5.53 6.10 -1.12
C LEU A 11 6.96 6.60 -0.90
N PRO A 12 7.24 7.58 -0.02
CA PRO A 12 8.61 8.04 0.21
C PRO A 12 9.51 6.94 0.79
N TYR A 13 8.98 6.15 1.72
CA TYR A 13 9.67 4.99 2.29
C TYR A 13 9.97 3.96 1.19
N LEU A 14 8.97 3.60 0.40
CA LEU A 14 9.07 2.61 -0.66
C LEU A 14 10.11 3.01 -1.72
N GLN A 15 10.10 4.30 -2.11
CA GLN A 15 11.09 4.86 -3.02
C GLN A 15 12.50 4.82 -2.43
N LYS A 16 12.66 5.17 -1.16
CA LYS A 16 13.96 5.08 -0.48
C LYS A 16 14.49 3.64 -0.44
N THR A 17 13.62 2.66 -0.18
CA THR A 17 14.00 1.25 -0.05
C THR A 17 14.29 0.57 -1.39
N LEU A 18 13.45 0.77 -2.42
CA LEU A 18 13.51 -0.05 -3.63
C LEU A 18 14.10 0.66 -4.87
N LYS A 19 14.25 1.98 -4.86
CA LYS A 19 14.66 2.71 -6.09
C LYS A 19 16.04 2.29 -6.59
N GLY A 20 17.00 2.05 -5.70
CA GLY A 20 18.34 1.63 -6.07
C GLY A 20 18.34 0.31 -6.84
N ILE A 21 17.70 -0.72 -6.26
CA ILE A 21 17.65 -2.04 -6.86
C ILE A 21 16.78 -2.11 -8.12
N ILE A 22 15.67 -1.37 -8.17
CA ILE A 22 14.85 -1.25 -9.39
C ILE A 22 15.69 -0.62 -10.51
N SER A 23 16.46 0.43 -10.23
CA SER A 23 17.32 1.08 -11.22
C SER A 23 18.41 0.13 -11.72
N GLN A 24 18.99 -0.69 -10.83
CA GLN A 24 19.94 -1.74 -11.19
C GLN A 24 19.31 -2.78 -12.12
N ILE A 25 18.09 -3.24 -11.83
CA ILE A 25 17.37 -4.21 -12.68
C ILE A 25 17.08 -3.62 -14.07
N TYR A 26 16.73 -2.33 -14.15
CA TYR A 26 16.54 -1.64 -15.43
C TYR A 26 17.83 -1.56 -16.27
N GLY A 27 19.00 -1.52 -15.62
CA GLY A 27 20.30 -1.51 -16.28
C GLY A 27 20.82 -2.88 -16.72
N LEU A 28 20.10 -3.98 -16.43
CA LEU A 28 20.54 -5.33 -16.78
C LEU A 28 20.57 -5.52 -18.30
N LYS A 29 21.73 -5.94 -18.80
CA LYS A 29 21.94 -6.27 -20.22
C LYS A 29 21.74 -7.74 -20.54
N LYS A 30 21.82 -8.60 -19.53
CA LYS A 30 21.69 -10.06 -19.66
C LYS A 30 20.40 -10.52 -19.00
N SER A 31 19.78 -11.52 -19.62
CA SER A 31 18.59 -12.20 -19.11
C SER A 31 18.94 -13.01 -17.86
N CYS A 32 17.98 -13.10 -16.93
CA CYS A 32 18.03 -14.00 -15.79
C CYS A 32 16.95 -15.09 -15.94
N GLU A 33 16.69 -15.53 -17.17
CA GLU A 33 15.63 -16.48 -17.46
C GLU A 33 15.94 -17.85 -16.85
N MET A 34 14.95 -18.36 -16.13
CA MET A 34 15.00 -19.64 -15.41
C MET A 34 14.25 -20.75 -16.14
N ASP A 35 13.34 -20.40 -17.05
CA ASP A 35 12.57 -21.35 -17.83
C ASP A 35 13.37 -21.85 -19.05
N PRO A 36 13.77 -23.13 -19.10
CA PRO A 36 14.54 -23.67 -20.21
C PRO A 36 13.84 -23.54 -21.57
N SER A 37 12.51 -23.50 -21.59
CA SER A 37 11.73 -23.36 -22.82
C SER A 37 11.77 -21.95 -23.41
N ARG A 38 12.18 -20.96 -22.61
CA ARG A 38 12.22 -19.54 -22.99
C ARG A 38 13.64 -19.03 -23.19
N LEU A 39 14.65 -19.89 -22.96
CA LEU A 39 16.04 -19.58 -23.24
C LEU A 39 16.34 -19.62 -24.74
N THR A 40 17.06 -18.60 -25.19
CA THR A 40 17.63 -18.51 -26.53
C THR A 40 19.05 -19.07 -26.55
N LYS A 41 19.54 -19.49 -27.73
CA LYS A 41 20.89 -20.08 -27.88
C LYS A 41 22.05 -19.15 -27.48
N GLN A 42 21.79 -17.85 -27.34
CA GLN A 42 22.79 -16.83 -26.99
C GLN A 42 22.78 -16.47 -25.50
N GLU A 43 21.79 -16.96 -24.74
CA GLU A 43 21.67 -16.69 -23.30
C GLU A 43 22.53 -17.65 -22.47
N GLU A 44 22.87 -17.22 -21.26
CA GLU A 44 23.61 -18.06 -20.31
C GLU A 44 22.75 -19.23 -19.82
N SER A 45 23.40 -20.25 -19.26
CA SER A 45 22.70 -21.42 -18.75
C SER A 45 21.79 -21.07 -17.57
N VAL A 46 20.77 -21.90 -17.34
CA VAL A 46 19.80 -21.73 -16.24
C VAL A 46 20.51 -21.57 -14.90
N GLU A 47 21.60 -22.31 -14.70
CA GLU A 47 22.37 -22.31 -13.45
C GLU A 47 22.98 -20.92 -13.19
N LYS A 48 23.65 -20.32 -14.18
CA LYS A 48 24.22 -18.98 -14.03
C LYS A 48 23.14 -17.90 -13.88
N ASN A 49 22.07 -18.00 -14.64
CA ASN A 49 20.93 -17.08 -14.52
C ASN A 49 20.30 -17.17 -13.12
N SER A 50 20.27 -18.37 -12.53
CA SER A 50 19.75 -18.60 -11.18
C SER A 50 20.58 -17.93 -10.11
N GLU A 51 21.92 -17.96 -10.23
CA GLU A 51 22.82 -17.30 -9.29
C GLU A 51 22.62 -15.77 -9.33
N VAL A 52 22.50 -15.20 -10.53
CA VAL A 52 22.24 -13.76 -10.71
C VAL A 52 20.87 -13.38 -10.13
N LEU A 53 19.83 -14.15 -10.44
CA LEU A 53 18.48 -13.90 -9.93
C LEU A 53 18.44 -14.00 -8.39
N LEU A 54 19.09 -15.02 -7.83
CA LEU A 54 19.18 -15.22 -6.39
C LEU A 54 19.90 -14.04 -5.72
N SER A 55 21.01 -13.59 -6.28
CA SER A 55 21.74 -12.42 -5.78
C SER A 55 20.89 -11.15 -5.79
N LEU A 56 20.06 -10.95 -6.83
CA LEU A 56 19.12 -9.84 -6.88
C LEU A 56 18.04 -9.96 -5.79
N ILE A 57 17.46 -11.14 -5.60
CA ILE A 57 16.43 -11.38 -4.58
C ILE A 57 17.00 -11.17 -3.18
N GLU A 58 18.22 -11.64 -2.91
CA GLU A 58 18.93 -11.41 -1.65
C GLU A 58 19.12 -9.93 -1.37
N GLN A 59 19.55 -9.16 -2.37
CA GLN A 59 19.69 -7.71 -2.25
C GLN A 59 18.33 -7.04 -1.98
N VAL A 60 17.25 -7.45 -2.68
CA VAL A 60 15.91 -6.89 -2.43
C VAL A 60 15.45 -7.16 -1.00
N LEU A 61 15.58 -8.40 -0.54
CA LEU A 61 15.19 -8.77 0.82
C LEU A 61 16.04 -8.05 1.87
N LYS A 62 17.34 -7.87 1.62
CA LYS A 62 18.22 -7.12 2.49
C LYS A 62 17.79 -5.65 2.61
N GLU A 63 17.51 -4.98 1.49
CA GLU A 63 17.01 -3.60 1.50
C GLU A 63 15.68 -3.49 2.25
N ILE A 64 14.75 -4.43 2.03
CA ILE A 64 13.48 -4.47 2.74
C ILE A 64 13.68 -4.70 4.24
N PHE A 65 14.41 -5.73 4.65
CA PHE A 65 14.55 -6.08 6.07
C PHE A 65 15.34 -5.03 6.86
N SER A 66 16.38 -4.44 6.27
CA SER A 66 17.17 -3.37 6.90
C SER A 66 16.43 -2.03 6.96
N SER A 67 15.32 -1.88 6.22
CA SER A 67 14.54 -0.64 6.20
C SER A 67 13.55 -0.48 7.36
N ILE A 68 13.44 -1.48 8.24
CA ILE A 68 12.45 -1.53 9.32
C ILE A 68 12.48 -0.31 10.26
N ASP A 69 13.66 0.28 10.46
CA ASP A 69 13.89 1.40 11.37
C ASP A 69 13.23 2.69 10.89
N TYR A 70 13.08 2.87 9.57
CA TYR A 70 12.44 4.04 8.98
C TYR A 70 11.09 3.70 8.32
N PHE A 71 10.54 2.51 8.59
CA PHE A 71 9.20 2.14 8.15
C PHE A 71 8.16 3.06 8.83
N PRO A 72 7.22 3.69 8.09
CA PRO A 72 6.32 4.69 8.65
C PRO A 72 5.47 4.15 9.81
N GLN A 73 5.51 4.83 10.96
CA GLN A 73 4.78 4.40 12.18
C GLN A 73 3.27 4.26 11.92
N LYS A 74 2.68 5.21 11.18
CA LYS A 74 1.27 5.18 10.78
C LYS A 74 0.88 3.87 10.06
N LEU A 75 1.79 3.28 9.29
CA LEU A 75 1.55 1.99 8.62
C LEU A 75 1.73 0.82 9.60
N LYS A 76 2.69 0.89 10.55
CA LYS A 76 2.83 -0.11 11.61
C LYS A 76 1.55 -0.21 12.46
N ASP A 77 0.94 0.92 12.79
CA ASP A 77 -0.30 0.96 13.58
C ASP A 77 -1.45 0.23 12.86
N VAL A 78 -1.56 0.41 11.54
CA VAL A 78 -2.54 -0.32 10.72
C VAL A 78 -2.23 -1.82 10.69
N LEU A 79 -0.96 -2.21 10.55
CA LEU A 79 -0.56 -3.62 10.55
C LEU A 79 -0.79 -4.31 11.90
N GLN A 80 -0.56 -3.61 13.02
CA GLN A 80 -0.88 -4.09 14.36
C GLN A 80 -2.38 -4.36 14.51
N LEU A 81 -3.22 -3.43 14.04
CA LEU A 81 -4.67 -3.61 14.06
C LEU A 81 -5.13 -4.78 13.19
N ILE A 82 -4.58 -4.91 11.98
CA ILE A 82 -4.86 -6.04 11.08
C ILE A 82 -4.50 -7.36 11.75
N ARG A 83 -3.29 -7.46 12.33
CA ARG A 83 -2.85 -8.67 13.03
C ARG A 83 -3.79 -9.02 14.17
N LYS A 84 -4.06 -8.06 15.07
CA LYS A 84 -4.95 -8.24 16.21
C LYS A 84 -6.32 -8.76 15.78
N ASN A 85 -6.97 -8.07 14.84
CA ASN A 85 -8.31 -8.43 14.38
C ASN A 85 -8.33 -9.81 13.69
N CYS A 86 -7.28 -10.16 12.94
CA CYS A 86 -7.17 -11.49 12.34
C CYS A 86 -6.95 -12.58 13.39
N SER A 87 -6.10 -12.35 14.39
CA SER A 87 -5.90 -13.29 15.49
C SER A 87 -7.17 -13.53 16.31
N GLU A 88 -7.97 -12.48 16.53
CA GLU A 88 -9.27 -12.59 17.24
C GLU A 88 -10.36 -13.25 16.39
N ALA A 89 -10.36 -13.04 15.08
CA ALA A 89 -11.37 -13.62 14.18
C ALA A 89 -11.10 -15.10 13.85
N PHE A 90 -9.83 -15.53 13.92
CA PHE A 90 -9.38 -16.86 13.50
C PHE A 90 -8.65 -17.61 14.62
N VAL A 91 -9.22 -17.59 15.83
CA VAL A 91 -8.64 -18.20 17.05
C VAL A 91 -8.34 -19.69 16.88
N GLU A 92 -9.12 -20.39 16.05
CA GLU A 92 -8.96 -21.83 15.80
C GLU A 92 -7.91 -22.16 14.72
N ASN A 93 -7.40 -21.15 14.00
CA ASN A 93 -6.43 -21.36 12.94
C ASN A 93 -4.98 -21.34 13.43
N ASP A 94 -4.16 -22.07 12.68
CA ASP A 94 -2.71 -22.20 12.76
C ASP A 94 -1.98 -20.86 13.03
N GLU A 95 -0.84 -20.93 13.74
CA GLU A 95 0.04 -19.81 14.10
C GLU A 95 0.50 -19.00 12.87
N THR A 96 0.30 -19.53 11.67
CA THR A 96 0.59 -18.92 10.38
C THR A 96 -0.37 -17.79 9.98
N VAL A 97 -1.60 -17.74 10.52
CA VAL A 97 -2.60 -16.73 10.11
C VAL A 97 -2.17 -15.30 10.44
N GLN A 98 -1.60 -15.09 11.63
CA GLN A 98 -1.08 -13.78 12.05
C GLN A 98 0.06 -13.28 11.16
N TYR A 99 0.81 -14.17 10.51
CA TYR A 99 1.87 -13.80 9.58
C TYR A 99 1.32 -13.56 8.18
N THR A 100 0.49 -14.47 7.68
CA THR A 100 -0.08 -14.40 6.33
C THR A 100 -0.97 -13.17 6.15
N CYS A 101 -1.75 -12.76 7.16
CA CYS A 101 -2.58 -11.57 7.07
C CYS A 101 -1.74 -10.29 6.89
N VAL A 102 -0.70 -10.10 7.71
CA VAL A 102 0.22 -8.95 7.63
C VAL A 102 1.02 -9.01 6.33
N SER A 103 1.57 -10.18 6.01
CA SER A 103 2.37 -10.41 4.80
C SER A 103 1.61 -10.07 3.52
N CYS A 104 0.31 -10.40 3.45
CA CYS A 104 -0.53 -10.07 2.30
C CYS A 104 -0.64 -8.56 2.06
N PHE A 105 -0.68 -7.73 3.10
CA PHE A 105 -0.67 -6.27 2.92
C PHE A 105 0.72 -5.73 2.59
N VAL A 106 1.74 -6.20 3.31
CA VAL A 106 3.11 -5.66 3.21
C VAL A 106 3.81 -6.10 1.92
N PHE A 107 3.71 -7.37 1.56
CA PHE A 107 4.36 -7.90 0.37
C PHE A 107 3.44 -7.84 -0.83
N LEU A 108 2.33 -8.58 -0.85
CA LEU A 108 1.48 -8.68 -2.04
C LEU A 108 0.96 -7.32 -2.51
N ARG A 109 0.40 -6.52 -1.60
CA ARG A 109 -0.25 -5.24 -1.97
C ARG A 109 0.68 -4.03 -1.99
N TYR A 110 1.90 -4.16 -1.48
CA TYR A 110 2.81 -3.03 -1.33
C TYR A 110 4.17 -3.26 -2.00
N PHE A 111 5.06 -4.10 -1.48
CA PHE A 111 6.37 -4.32 -2.12
C PHE A 111 6.28 -5.02 -3.49
N VAL A 112 5.52 -6.11 -3.61
CA VAL A 112 5.36 -6.87 -4.86
C VAL A 112 4.63 -6.01 -5.91
N ALA A 113 3.57 -5.31 -5.50
CA ALA A 113 2.88 -4.35 -6.35
C ALA A 113 3.81 -3.24 -6.87
N ALA A 114 4.72 -2.76 -6.03
CA ALA A 114 5.73 -1.76 -6.38
C ALA A 114 6.78 -2.26 -7.38
N ILE A 115 7.25 -3.49 -7.19
CA ILE A 115 8.24 -4.14 -8.05
C ILE A 115 7.65 -4.43 -9.44
N LEU A 116 6.39 -4.88 -9.51
CA LEU A 116 5.70 -5.14 -10.77
C LEU A 116 5.23 -3.85 -11.46
N GLY A 117 4.98 -2.78 -10.71
CA GLY A 117 4.48 -1.51 -11.21
C GLY A 117 5.44 -0.33 -11.02
N PRO A 118 6.71 -0.39 -11.46
CA PRO A 118 7.72 0.60 -11.10
C PRO A 118 7.35 2.05 -11.52
N THR A 119 6.66 2.21 -12.63
CA THR A 119 6.16 3.52 -13.11
C THR A 119 5.01 4.05 -12.25
N LEU A 120 4.11 3.17 -11.78
CA LEU A 120 2.96 3.54 -10.95
C LEU A 120 3.35 4.06 -9.56
N PHE A 121 4.54 3.69 -9.10
CA PHE A 121 5.13 4.12 -7.84
C PHE A 121 6.25 5.16 -8.05
N GLY A 122 6.41 5.65 -9.28
CA GLY A 122 7.32 6.76 -9.58
C GLY A 122 8.80 6.44 -9.38
N PHE A 123 9.21 5.17 -9.45
CA PHE A 123 10.63 4.80 -9.44
C PHE A 123 11.31 5.20 -10.74
N THR A 124 10.60 5.07 -11.86
CA THR A 124 11.04 5.38 -13.21
C THR A 124 9.92 6.10 -13.98
N LYS A 125 10.30 6.84 -15.03
CA LYS A 125 9.34 7.45 -15.97
C LYS A 125 9.02 6.52 -17.15
N GLU A 126 9.97 5.68 -17.51
CA GLU A 126 9.89 4.78 -18.67
C GLU A 126 9.49 3.38 -18.24
N ARG A 127 8.81 2.66 -19.15
CA ARG A 127 8.50 1.25 -18.94
C ARG A 127 9.77 0.41 -18.98
N PRO A 128 9.84 -0.69 -18.22
CA PRO A 128 10.97 -1.59 -18.30
C PRO A 128 11.07 -2.22 -19.69
N GLY A 129 12.30 -2.42 -20.18
CA GLY A 129 12.53 -3.27 -21.35
C GLY A 129 12.22 -4.74 -21.04
N SER A 130 12.12 -5.59 -22.06
CA SER A 130 11.70 -7.00 -21.91
C SER A 130 12.51 -7.80 -20.88
N ILE A 131 13.83 -7.60 -20.84
CA ILE A 131 14.72 -8.23 -19.86
C ILE A 131 14.38 -7.77 -18.44
N ALA A 132 14.32 -6.46 -18.22
CA ALA A 132 14.01 -5.89 -16.91
C ALA A 132 12.61 -6.29 -16.43
N GLU A 133 11.60 -6.23 -17.32
CA GLU A 133 10.22 -6.63 -17.02
C GLU A 133 10.15 -8.09 -16.59
N ARG A 134 10.86 -8.96 -17.30
CA ARG A 134 10.94 -10.38 -16.95
C ARG A 134 11.64 -10.57 -15.60
N THR A 135 12.79 -9.94 -15.38
CA THR A 135 13.53 -10.06 -14.11
C THR A 135 12.70 -9.55 -12.92
N LEU A 136 12.02 -8.39 -13.05
CA LEU A 136 11.11 -7.88 -12.03
C LEU A 136 9.99 -8.88 -11.72
N THR A 137 9.45 -9.55 -12.75
CA THR A 137 8.43 -10.59 -12.59
C THR A 137 8.97 -11.78 -11.80
N LEU A 138 10.19 -12.25 -12.09
CA LEU A 138 10.78 -13.38 -11.36
C LEU A 138 11.08 -13.01 -9.91
N VAL A 139 11.63 -11.82 -9.67
CA VAL A 139 11.87 -11.29 -8.30
C VAL A 139 10.55 -11.21 -7.53
N ALA A 140 9.53 -10.56 -8.11
CA ALA A 140 8.22 -10.42 -7.51
C ALA A 140 7.58 -11.77 -7.17
N LYS A 141 7.72 -12.75 -8.06
CA LYS A 141 7.19 -14.10 -7.88
C LYS A 141 7.88 -14.83 -6.72
N THR A 142 9.20 -14.74 -6.60
CA THR A 142 9.93 -15.34 -5.48
C THR A 142 9.59 -14.66 -4.15
N LEU A 143 9.51 -13.33 -4.12
CA LEU A 143 9.06 -12.61 -2.93
C LEU A 143 7.63 -12.98 -2.54
N GLN A 144 6.74 -13.17 -3.51
CA GLN A 144 5.37 -13.59 -3.24
C GLN A 144 5.30 -15.01 -2.70
N SER A 145 6.09 -15.94 -3.23
CA SER A 145 6.18 -17.30 -2.70
C SER A 145 6.67 -17.29 -1.26
N LEU A 146 7.71 -16.50 -0.97
CA LEU A 146 8.22 -16.32 0.39
C LEU A 146 7.18 -15.71 1.33
N ALA A 147 6.47 -14.67 0.88
CA ALA A 147 5.42 -13.99 1.62
C ALA A 147 4.21 -14.89 1.93
N ASN A 148 3.97 -15.88 1.07
CA ASN A 148 2.95 -16.91 1.25
C ASN A 148 3.45 -18.09 2.10
N PHE A 149 4.71 -18.08 2.54
CA PHE A 149 5.36 -19.19 3.26
C PHE A 149 5.26 -20.52 2.50
N CYS A 150 5.40 -20.46 1.18
CA CYS A 150 5.32 -21.65 0.33
C CYS A 150 6.53 -21.78 -0.60
N GLU A 151 6.86 -23.02 -0.91
CA GLU A 151 7.88 -23.39 -1.90
C GLU A 151 7.27 -23.58 -3.30
N PHE A 152 8.11 -23.49 -4.32
CA PHE A 152 7.69 -23.72 -5.69
C PHE A 152 7.35 -25.19 -5.95
N GLY A 153 6.14 -25.43 -6.45
CA GLY A 153 5.61 -26.75 -6.75
C GLY A 153 5.83 -27.21 -8.20
N VAL A 154 5.05 -28.20 -8.65
CA VAL A 154 5.14 -28.77 -10.00
C VAL A 154 4.75 -27.77 -11.09
N LYS A 155 3.77 -26.89 -10.82
CA LYS A 155 3.32 -25.85 -11.76
C LYS A 155 4.43 -24.87 -12.14
N GLU A 156 5.46 -24.76 -11.31
CA GLU A 156 6.54 -23.77 -11.42
C GLU A 156 7.89 -24.46 -11.23
N SER A 157 8.03 -25.64 -11.85
CA SER A 157 9.19 -26.52 -11.69
C SER A 157 10.53 -25.82 -11.97
N PHE A 158 10.56 -24.88 -12.90
CA PHE A 158 11.74 -24.09 -13.25
C PHE A 158 12.23 -23.15 -12.12
N MET A 159 11.39 -22.85 -11.13
CA MET A 159 11.74 -22.05 -9.95
C MET A 159 12.18 -22.87 -8.73
N LYS A 160 12.03 -24.21 -8.77
CA LYS A 160 12.43 -25.10 -7.67
C LYS A 160 13.88 -24.93 -7.18
N PRO A 161 14.87 -24.58 -8.03
CA PRO A 161 16.23 -24.31 -7.54
C PRO A 161 16.30 -23.23 -6.44
N LEU A 162 15.29 -22.36 -6.33
CA LEU A 162 15.22 -21.32 -5.31
C LEU A 162 14.62 -21.79 -3.98
N ASN A 163 14.03 -23.00 -3.90
CA ASN A 163 13.37 -23.49 -2.69
C ASN A 163 14.29 -23.54 -1.46
N PRO A 164 15.54 -24.04 -1.54
CA PRO A 164 16.43 -24.05 -0.37
C PRO A 164 16.65 -22.66 0.23
N PHE A 165 16.71 -21.64 -0.61
CA PHE A 165 16.79 -20.25 -0.17
C PHE A 165 15.50 -19.78 0.50
N LEU A 166 14.34 -20.09 -0.10
CA LEU A 166 13.04 -19.74 0.48
C LEU A 166 12.88 -20.30 1.89
N SER A 167 13.19 -21.59 2.10
CA SER A 167 13.03 -22.23 3.41
C SER A 167 13.87 -21.54 4.50
N VAL A 168 15.08 -21.07 4.16
CA VAL A 168 15.93 -20.29 5.09
C VAL A 168 15.34 -18.91 5.37
N GLN A 169 14.83 -18.22 4.34
CA GLN A 169 14.31 -16.85 4.49
C GLN A 169 12.93 -16.79 5.15
N MET A 170 12.19 -17.89 5.25
CA MET A 170 10.86 -17.90 5.90
C MET A 170 10.93 -17.43 7.35
N GLU A 171 11.97 -17.79 8.09
CA GLU A 171 12.14 -17.34 9.48
C GLU A 171 12.48 -15.85 9.56
N ASN A 172 13.36 -15.36 8.68
CA ASN A 172 13.65 -13.93 8.57
C ASN A 172 12.41 -13.11 8.22
N MET A 173 11.56 -13.65 7.32
CA MET A 173 10.27 -13.06 6.98
C MET A 173 9.35 -12.95 8.20
N LYS A 174 9.22 -14.01 9.00
CA LYS A 174 8.42 -13.97 10.23
C LYS A 174 8.94 -12.91 11.22
N ASN A 175 10.25 -12.85 11.41
CA ASN A 175 10.89 -11.85 12.27
C ASN A 175 10.63 -10.42 11.80
N TYR A 176 10.75 -10.17 10.50
CA TYR A 176 10.43 -8.87 9.91
C TYR A 176 8.95 -8.50 10.10
N LEU A 177 8.02 -9.42 9.84
CA LEU A 177 6.59 -9.18 10.05
C LEU A 177 6.24 -8.95 11.52
N ASN A 178 6.90 -9.65 12.44
CA ASN A 178 6.78 -9.41 13.88
C ASN A 178 7.23 -7.98 14.24
N ALA A 179 8.39 -7.54 13.77
CA ALA A 179 8.88 -6.19 14.01
C ALA A 179 7.95 -5.08 13.46
N LEU A 180 7.17 -5.37 12.42
CA LEU A 180 6.20 -4.44 11.84
C LEU A 180 4.87 -4.38 12.60
N SER A 181 4.45 -5.50 13.19
CA SER A 181 3.05 -5.71 13.61
C SER A 181 2.87 -6.09 15.07
N LEU A 182 3.96 -6.23 15.83
CA LEU A 182 3.91 -6.35 17.29
C LEU A 182 4.19 -4.99 17.93
N PRO A 183 3.53 -4.68 19.06
CA PRO A 183 3.91 -3.53 19.85
C PRO A 183 5.35 -3.72 20.37
N PRO A 184 6.13 -2.65 20.55
CA PRO A 184 7.44 -2.75 21.19
C PRO A 184 7.26 -3.40 22.57
N SER A 185 8.01 -4.47 22.86
CA SER A 185 7.88 -5.17 24.14
C SER A 185 8.25 -4.24 25.28
N SER A 186 7.26 -3.91 26.12
CA SER A 186 7.36 -3.21 27.39
C SER A 186 8.02 -1.81 27.37
N SER A 187 7.22 -0.77 27.13
CA SER A 187 7.36 0.48 27.89
C SER A 187 6.27 0.50 28.97
N PRO A 188 6.56 0.91 30.22
CA PRO A 188 5.52 1.07 31.23
C PRO A 188 4.45 2.04 30.72
N PRO A 189 3.18 1.89 31.15
CA PRO A 189 2.13 2.82 30.76
C PRO A 189 2.61 4.24 31.11
N PRO A 190 2.49 5.22 30.19
CA PRO A 190 2.81 6.59 30.53
C PRO A 190 1.92 6.99 31.73
N PRO A 191 2.48 7.63 32.77
CA PRO A 191 1.66 8.14 33.87
C PRO A 191 0.62 9.11 33.30
N PRO A 192 -0.60 9.17 33.86
CA PRO A 192 -1.63 10.09 33.43
C PRO A 192 -1.16 11.52 33.68
N SER A 193 -0.52 12.12 32.69
CA SER A 193 -0.16 13.53 32.67
C SER A 193 -1.06 14.21 31.64
N LEU A 194 -2.18 14.72 32.15
CA LEU A 194 -2.93 15.79 31.52
C LEU A 194 -1.98 16.97 31.33
N SER A 195 -1.42 17.09 30.13
CA SER A 195 -1.00 18.38 29.60
C SER A 195 -1.48 18.44 28.15
N PRO A 196 -2.07 19.56 27.71
CA PRO A 196 -2.53 19.70 26.33
C PRO A 196 -1.33 19.47 25.41
N ILE A 197 -1.43 18.47 24.56
CA ILE A 197 -0.49 18.27 23.45
C ILE A 197 -0.62 19.51 22.57
N SER A 198 0.29 20.48 22.70
CA SER A 198 0.52 21.44 21.62
C SER A 198 0.93 20.62 20.40
N PRO A 199 0.24 20.77 19.25
CA PRO A 199 0.62 20.06 18.05
C PRO A 199 2.02 20.53 17.64
N LYS A 200 3.02 19.68 17.86
CA LYS A 200 4.31 19.85 17.19
C LYS A 200 4.07 19.45 15.74
N GLU A 201 3.91 20.47 14.91
CA GLU A 201 3.86 20.43 13.46
C GLU A 201 5.18 19.86 12.91
N GLU A 202 5.38 18.56 13.00
CA GLU A 202 6.36 17.87 12.16
C GLU A 202 5.79 17.79 10.73
N ARG A 203 5.91 18.93 10.04
CA ARG A 203 5.81 19.15 8.59
C ARG A 203 4.95 18.13 7.83
N GLU A 204 3.66 18.45 7.76
CA GLU A 204 2.71 17.99 6.74
C GLU A 204 3.02 18.55 5.33
N GLU A 205 4.25 18.96 5.03
CA GLU A 205 4.60 19.63 3.77
C GLU A 205 4.42 18.72 2.54
N THR A 206 4.48 17.39 2.69
CA THR A 206 4.34 16.46 1.54
C THR A 206 2.90 16.04 1.22
N LEU A 207 1.94 16.28 2.12
CA LEU A 207 0.53 15.90 1.92
C LEU A 207 -0.30 17.06 1.33
N GLN A 208 0.01 18.30 1.72
CA GLN A 208 -0.77 19.47 1.31
C GLN A 208 -0.54 19.90 -0.14
N GLU A 209 0.61 19.59 -0.76
CA GLU A 209 0.94 20.07 -2.11
C GLU A 209 0.10 19.46 -3.24
N LYS A 210 -0.68 18.39 -3.00
CA LYS A 210 -1.45 17.71 -4.07
C LYS A 210 -2.96 17.70 -3.88
N LEU A 211 -3.48 18.17 -2.75
CA LEU A 211 -4.90 18.09 -2.44
C LEU A 211 -5.49 19.50 -2.40
N ASN A 212 -6.50 19.78 -3.22
CA ASN A 212 -7.30 20.99 -3.09
C ASN A 212 -8.45 20.67 -2.12
N PRO A 213 -8.40 21.09 -0.84
CA PRO A 213 -9.35 20.66 0.18
C PRO A 213 -10.78 21.04 -0.17
N LEU A 214 -10.98 22.16 -0.88
CA LEU A 214 -12.29 22.62 -1.31
C LEU A 214 -12.89 21.71 -2.39
N LYS A 215 -12.07 21.26 -3.35
CA LYS A 215 -12.51 20.35 -4.42
C LYS A 215 -12.87 18.97 -3.87
N GLU A 216 -12.07 18.45 -2.93
CA GLU A 216 -12.35 17.18 -2.26
C GLU A 216 -13.61 17.28 -1.40
N LEU A 217 -13.78 18.36 -0.63
CA LEU A 217 -14.96 18.56 0.20
C LEU A 217 -16.23 18.71 -0.63
N ALA A 218 -16.17 19.39 -1.78
CA ALA A 218 -17.28 19.48 -2.72
C ALA A 218 -17.62 18.12 -3.35
N THR A 219 -16.60 17.33 -3.70
CA THR A 219 -16.79 15.98 -4.22
C THR A 219 -17.43 15.08 -3.16
N LEU A 220 -16.97 15.17 -1.91
CA LEU A 220 -17.53 14.44 -0.78
C LEU A 220 -19.00 14.83 -0.52
N HIS A 221 -19.31 16.13 -0.53
CA HIS A 221 -20.69 16.62 -0.39
C HIS A 221 -21.62 16.04 -1.46
N ARG A 222 -21.18 16.04 -2.74
CA ARG A 222 -21.95 15.46 -3.84
C ARG A 222 -22.19 13.96 -3.64
N LEU A 223 -21.13 13.21 -3.37
CA LEU A 223 -21.23 11.75 -3.17
C LEU A 223 -22.13 11.41 -1.98
N LEU A 224 -21.99 12.12 -0.86
CA LEU A 224 -22.82 11.89 0.32
C LEU A 224 -24.29 12.28 0.07
N SER A 225 -24.53 13.35 -0.69
CA SER A 225 -25.90 13.75 -1.09
C SER A 225 -26.57 12.70 -1.98
N ASP A 226 -25.82 12.11 -2.91
CA ASP A 226 -26.30 11.05 -3.80
C ASP A 226 -26.59 9.74 -3.03
N LEU A 227 -25.81 9.45 -1.98
CA LEU A 227 -25.92 8.21 -1.20
C LEU A 227 -26.91 8.30 -0.02
N LEU A 228 -27.20 9.50 0.48
CA LEU A 228 -28.07 9.72 1.65
C LEU A 228 -29.45 9.04 1.51
N PRO A 229 -30.18 9.15 0.38
CA PRO A 229 -31.49 8.50 0.23
C PRO A 229 -31.42 6.97 0.34
N ASN A 230 -30.32 6.36 -0.14
CA ASN A 230 -30.12 4.92 -0.05
C ASN A 230 -29.85 4.47 1.38
N MET A 231 -29.06 5.23 2.14
CA MET A 231 -28.81 4.91 3.56
C MET A 231 -30.09 4.99 4.40
N GLU A 232 -30.95 5.97 4.14
CA GLU A 232 -32.23 6.13 4.84
C GLU A 232 -33.24 5.05 4.47
N LYS A 233 -33.24 4.64 3.20
CA LYS A 233 -34.03 3.51 2.72
C LYS A 233 -33.63 2.21 3.43
N ILE A 234 -32.33 1.93 3.56
CA ILE A 234 -31.82 0.75 4.27
C ILE A 234 -32.26 0.73 5.75
N ASN A 235 -32.20 1.88 6.44
CA ASN A 235 -32.69 1.98 7.82
C ASN A 235 -34.19 1.72 7.91
N THR A 236 -34.97 2.29 6.98
CA THR A 236 -36.43 2.09 6.91
C THR A 236 -36.78 0.63 6.64
N GLU A 237 -36.06 -0.05 5.74
CA GLU A 237 -36.24 -1.47 5.43
C GLU A 237 -35.86 -2.39 6.60
N ARG A 238 -34.92 -1.96 7.45
CA ARG A 238 -34.56 -2.68 8.69
C ARG A 238 -35.47 -2.38 9.87
N GLY A 239 -36.42 -1.45 9.72
CA GLY A 239 -37.29 -0.98 10.81
C GLY A 239 -36.55 -0.18 11.89
N GLU A 240 -35.35 0.30 11.58
CA GLU A 240 -34.51 1.07 12.50
C GLU A 240 -34.67 2.58 12.23
N PRO A 241 -34.89 3.42 13.26
CA PRO A 241 -34.93 4.86 13.06
C PRO A 241 -33.59 5.36 12.53
N ALA A 242 -33.60 6.48 11.80
CA ALA A 242 -32.37 7.15 11.40
C ALA A 242 -31.59 7.55 12.67
N GLY A 243 -30.40 6.97 12.85
CA GLY A 243 -29.52 7.32 13.96
C GLY A 243 -29.15 8.81 13.95
N GLU A 244 -28.79 9.36 15.10
CA GLU A 244 -28.48 10.79 15.27
C GLU A 244 -27.45 11.30 14.24
N GLY A 245 -26.45 10.48 13.90
CA GLY A 245 -25.45 10.80 12.89
C GLY A 245 -26.00 11.01 11.47
N LEU A 246 -27.02 10.23 11.05
CA LEU A 246 -27.67 10.39 9.74
C LEU A 246 -28.49 11.68 9.69
N VAL A 247 -29.19 12.00 10.77
CA VAL A 247 -29.98 13.23 10.89
C VAL A 247 -29.07 14.46 10.85
N GLN A 248 -27.93 14.42 11.56
CA GLN A 248 -26.94 15.48 11.52
C GLN A 248 -26.30 15.63 10.13
N LEU A 249 -25.95 14.50 9.49
CA LEU A 249 -25.37 14.50 8.14
C LEU A 249 -26.32 15.15 7.12
N ARG A 250 -27.60 14.76 7.13
CA ARG A 250 -28.64 15.39 6.29
C ARG A 250 -28.65 16.90 6.45
N ARG A 251 -28.71 17.39 7.69
CA ARG A 251 -28.77 18.83 7.99
C ARG A 251 -27.54 19.57 7.44
N VAL A 252 -26.36 18.97 7.53
CA VAL A 252 -25.11 19.56 6.99
C VAL A 252 -25.15 19.59 5.46
N LEU A 253 -25.55 18.50 4.80
CA LEU A 253 -25.62 18.42 3.34
C LEU A 253 -26.64 19.41 2.75
N GLU A 254 -27.84 19.49 3.34
CA GLU A 254 -28.88 20.45 2.93
C GLU A 254 -28.44 21.91 3.18
N GLY A 255 -27.80 22.17 4.32
CA GLY A 255 -27.28 23.50 4.65
C GLY A 255 -26.17 23.96 3.71
N LEU A 256 -25.27 23.06 3.31
CA LEU A 256 -24.22 23.35 2.33
C LEU A 256 -24.80 23.53 0.91
N GLY A 257 -25.78 22.69 0.51
CA GLY A 257 -26.45 22.81 -0.78
C GLY A 257 -27.13 24.17 -0.96
N LYS A 258 -27.88 24.63 0.06
CA LYS A 258 -28.52 25.96 0.04
C LYS A 258 -27.51 27.09 -0.11
N LYS A 259 -26.40 27.04 0.64
CA LYS A 259 -25.33 28.05 0.54
C LYS A 259 -24.67 28.08 -0.85
N VAL A 260 -24.54 26.93 -1.52
CA VAL A 260 -23.99 26.86 -2.88
C VAL A 260 -24.94 27.53 -3.89
N GLU A 261 -26.24 27.26 -3.79
CA GLU A 261 -27.23 27.90 -4.67
C GLU A 261 -27.34 29.41 -4.41
N GLU A 262 -27.37 29.84 -3.14
CA GLU A 262 -27.33 31.27 -2.76
C GLU A 262 -26.07 31.99 -3.31
N PHE A 263 -24.96 31.27 -3.44
CA PHE A 263 -23.72 31.83 -3.99
C PHE A 263 -23.73 31.90 -5.52
N LYS A 264 -24.38 30.95 -6.20
CA LYS A 264 -24.62 31.00 -7.66
C LYS A 264 -25.56 32.14 -8.03
N GLU A 265 -26.66 32.29 -7.29
CA GLU A 265 -27.64 33.37 -7.50
C GLU A 265 -27.02 34.76 -7.31
N ARG A 266 -26.09 34.91 -6.35
CA ARG A 266 -25.32 36.17 -6.18
C ARG A 266 -24.33 36.44 -7.32
N LYS A 267 -23.81 35.41 -7.99
CA LYS A 267 -22.86 35.55 -9.10
C LYS A 267 -23.54 35.87 -10.44
N GLU A 268 -24.76 35.38 -10.67
CA GLU A 268 -25.52 35.73 -11.88
C GLU A 268 -25.89 37.23 -11.96
N GLY A 269 -25.77 37.96 -10.83
CA GLY A 269 -25.94 39.41 -10.76
C GLY A 269 -24.67 40.26 -11.00
N ASP A 270 -23.47 39.67 -11.18
CA ASP A 270 -22.20 40.42 -11.30
C ASP A 270 -21.26 39.89 -12.42
N PRO A 271 -21.15 40.59 -13.57
CA PRO A 271 -20.43 40.09 -14.76
C PRO A 271 -18.89 40.05 -14.64
N LEU A 272 -18.28 40.52 -13.54
CA LEU A 272 -16.81 40.49 -13.36
C LEU A 272 -16.26 39.18 -12.77
N CYS A 273 -17.11 38.30 -12.21
CA CYS A 273 -16.64 37.11 -11.47
C CYS A 273 -16.53 35.82 -12.31
N VAL A 274 -16.90 35.87 -13.60
CA VAL A 274 -16.97 34.69 -14.49
C VAL A 274 -15.58 34.22 -14.96
N LYS A 275 -14.56 35.11 -15.01
CA LYS A 275 -13.22 34.76 -15.52
C LYS A 275 -12.32 33.95 -14.58
N GLN A 276 -12.69 33.78 -13.31
CA GLN A 276 -11.82 33.09 -12.32
C GLN A 276 -12.10 31.60 -12.15
N PHE A 277 -13.14 31.04 -12.79
CA PHE A 277 -13.50 29.62 -12.63
C PHE A 277 -13.31 28.74 -13.85
N GLU A 278 -12.97 29.29 -15.03
CA GLU A 278 -12.59 28.47 -16.21
C GLU A 278 -11.12 27.98 -16.17
N CYS A 279 -10.37 28.32 -15.11
CA CYS A 279 -8.98 27.87 -14.90
C CYS A 279 -8.78 27.01 -13.62
N LEU A 280 -9.80 26.28 -13.16
CA LEU A 280 -9.74 25.35 -12.01
C LEU A 280 -10.25 23.94 -12.33
#